data_AF-I6UZV2-F1
#
_entry.id   AF-I6UZV2-F1
#
_cell.length_a   1.000
_cell.length_b   1.000
_cell.length_c   1.000
_cell.angle_alpha   90.00
_cell.angle_beta   90.00
_cell.angle_gamma   90.00
#
_symmetry.space_group_name_H-M   'P 1'
#
loop_
_entity.id
_entity.type
_entity.pdbx_description
1 polymer ?
#
loop_
_entity_poly.entity_id
_entity_poly.type
_entity_poly.pdbx_seq_one_letter_code
_entity_poly.pdbx_strand_id
1 'polypeptide(L)' 'KIGRPGYRVTKQFDPETKQRSLLFQIEYPEIEDNTKPRHRFMSSYEQKIEPFDKKYQYLLFAAEPYEIIAFK' A
#
# COMPACT_ATOMS: atom_id res chain seq x y z
N LYS A 1 8.51 -13.85 8.29
CA LYS A 1 7.80 -13.23 7.14
C LYS A 1 8.16 -14.00 5.88
N ILE A 2 7.20 -14.34 5.04
CA ILE A 2 7.39 -15.21 3.86
C ILE A 2 7.96 -14.50 2.63
N GLY A 3 7.87 -13.17 2.62
CA GLY A 3 8.41 -12.33 1.54
C GLY A 3 7.50 -11.15 1.23
N ARG A 4 7.80 -10.47 0.12
CA ARG A 4 6.98 -9.37 -0.38
C ARG A 4 5.79 -9.92 -1.18
N PRO A 5 4.56 -9.44 -0.93
CA PRO A 5 3.40 -9.84 -1.70
C PRO A 5 3.50 -9.31 -3.13
N GLY A 6 2.91 -10.04 -4.08
CA GLY A 6 2.73 -9.55 -5.44
C GLY A 6 1.73 -8.39 -5.45
N TYR A 7 2.00 -7.33 -6.21
CA TYR A 7 1.07 -6.23 -6.34
C TYR A 7 1.07 -5.61 -7.73
N ARG A 8 -0.07 -5.04 -8.10
CA ARG A 8 -0.29 -4.27 -9.33
C ARG A 8 -0.93 -2.93 -8.98
N VAL A 9 -0.36 -1.86 -9.53
CA VAL A 9 -0.89 -0.49 -9.38
C VAL A 9 -1.44 -0.04 -10.73
N THR A 10 -2.72 0.33 -10.76
CA THR A 10 -3.37 0.83 -11.97
C THR A 10 -3.81 2.27 -11.74
N LYS A 11 -3.35 3.18 -12.61
CA LYS A 11 -3.85 4.56 -12.64
C LYS A 11 -5.18 4.54 -13.39
N GLN A 12 -6.22 5.05 -12.75
CA GLN A 12 -7.56 5.11 -13.31
C GLN A 12 -8.01 6.56 -13.42
N PHE A 13 -8.80 6.81 -14.44
CA PHE A 13 -9.49 8.07 -14.64
C PHE A 13 -10.95 7.75 -14.87
N ASP A 14 -11.80 8.27 -14.00
CA ASP A 14 -13.23 8.15 -14.15
C ASP A 14 -13.73 9.26 -15.08
N PRO A 15 -14.28 8.94 -16.26
CA PRO A 15 -14.76 9.94 -17.22
C PRO A 15 -16.02 10.67 -16.77
N GLU A 16 -16.83 10.09 -15.88
CA GLU A 16 -18.07 10.71 -15.40
C GLU A 16 -17.78 11.72 -14.29
N THR A 17 -17.01 11.30 -13.27
CA THR A 17 -16.67 12.18 -12.15
C THR A 17 -15.45 13.06 -12.43
N LYS A 18 -14.72 12.80 -13.51
CA LYS A 18 -13.42 13.42 -13.88
C LYS A 18 -12.35 13.29 -12.79
N GLN A 19 -12.47 12.28 -11.93
CA GLN A 19 -11.52 12.04 -10.84
C GLN A 19 -10.41 11.09 -11.28
N ARG A 20 -9.21 11.32 -10.76
CA ARG A 20 -8.07 10.42 -10.90
C ARG A 20 -7.97 9.56 -9.66
N SER A 21 -7.89 8.25 -9.83
CA SER A 21 -7.73 7.29 -8.74
C SER A 21 -6.56 6.34 -9.00
N LEU A 22 -6.07 5.74 -7.92
CA LEU A 22 -5.10 4.68 -7.96
C LEU A 22 -5.76 3.42 -7.42
N LEU A 23 -5.79 2.37 -8.24
CA LEU A 23 -6.25 1.06 -7.84
C LEU A 23 -5.03 0.21 -7.47
N PHE A 24 -4.98 -0.21 -6.21
CA PHE A 24 -3.96 -1.11 -5.68
C PHE A 24 -4.56 -2.51 -5.57
N GLN A 25 -3.99 -3.45 -6.32
CA GLN A 25 -4.35 -4.87 -6.25
C GLN A 25 -3.17 -5.61 -5.64
N ILE A 26 -3.37 -6.23 -4.49
CA ILE A 26 -2.32 -6.93 -3.75
C ILE A 26 -2.76 -8.37 -3.56
N GLU A 27 -1.89 -9.30 -3.92
CA GLU A 27 -2.15 -10.74 -3.85
C GLU A 27 -1.51 -11.31 -2.59
N TYR A 28 -2.32 -12.02 -1.80
CA TYR A 28 -1.91 -12.67 -0.56
C TYR A 28 -2.28 -14.17 -0.59
N PRO A 29 -1.64 -14.99 -1.45
CA PRO A 29 -1.99 -16.42 -1.59
C PRO A 29 -1.81 -17.25 -0.32
N GLU A 30 -0.86 -16.88 0.56
CA GLU A 30 -0.53 -17.58 1.80
C GLU A 30 -0.86 -16.73 3.04
N ILE A 31 -1.97 -15.98 3.01
CA ILE A 31 -2.42 -15.23 4.17
C ILE A 31 -2.88 -16.18 5.28
N GLU A 32 -2.62 -15.82 6.53
CA GLU A 32 -3.10 -16.59 7.68
C GLU A 32 -4.63 -16.59 7.77
N ASP A 33 -5.22 -17.73 8.13
CA ASP A 33 -6.66 -17.89 8.24
C ASP A 33 -7.26 -16.89 9.25
N ASN A 34 -8.32 -16.19 8.85
CA ASN A 34 -8.99 -15.09 9.57
C ASN A 34 -8.24 -13.76 9.67
N THR A 35 -7.04 -13.63 9.10
CA THR A 35 -6.32 -12.35 9.09
C THR A 35 -6.77 -11.49 7.90
N LYS A 36 -7.36 -10.32 8.19
CA LYS A 36 -7.68 -9.31 7.16
C LYS A 36 -6.51 -8.35 6.96
N PRO A 37 -6.14 -8.01 5.72
CA PRO A 37 -5.09 -7.03 5.45
C PRO A 37 -5.50 -5.66 6.01
N ARG A 38 -4.55 -4.99 6.66
CA ARG A 38 -4.71 -3.64 7.19
C ARG A 38 -3.98 -2.64 6.30
N HIS A 39 -4.57 -1.46 6.15
CA HIS A 39 -3.92 -0.34 5.48
C HIS A 39 -3.89 0.87 6.39
N ARG A 40 -2.85 1.71 6.25
CA ARG A 40 -2.76 3.00 6.95
C ARG A 40 -2.02 4.02 6.09
N PHE A 41 -2.37 5.29 6.25
CA PHE A 41 -1.54 6.40 5.79
C PHE A 41 -0.50 6.72 6.86
N MET A 42 0.73 6.92 6.44
CA MET A 42 1.86 7.27 7.30
C MET A 42 2.52 8.53 6.77
N SER A 43 2.86 9.41 7.70
CA SER A 43 3.55 10.64 7.34
C SER A 43 4.99 10.36 6.94
N SER A 44 5.56 11.19 6.07
CA SER A 44 6.96 11.08 5.65
C SER A 44 7.96 11.31 6.78
N TYR A 45 7.54 11.91 7.90
CA TYR A 45 8.35 12.03 9.12
C TYR A 45 8.49 10.72 9.91
N GLU A 46 7.58 9.76 9.73
CA GLU A 46 7.62 8.48 10.47
C GLU A 46 8.58 7.47 9.83
N GLN A 47 8.89 7.61 8.54
CA GLN A 47 9.81 6.69 7.87
C GLN A 47 11.27 6.98 8.25
N LYS A 48 12.11 5.93 8.26
CA LYS A 48 13.54 6.01 8.60
C LYS A 48 14.47 5.73 7.40
N ILE A 49 13.91 5.49 6.21
CA ILE A 49 14.68 5.03 5.05
C ILE A 49 15.14 6.22 4.21
N GLU A 50 14.22 7.06 3.73
CA GLU A 50 14.55 8.27 2.98
C GLU A 50 14.38 9.52 3.86
N PRO A 51 15.01 10.66 3.50
CA PRO A 51 14.74 11.94 4.12
C PRO A 51 13.25 12.29 4.10
N PHE A 52 12.76 12.94 5.15
CA PHE A 52 11.36 13.35 5.23
C PHE A 52 11.06 14.45 4.20
N ASP A 53 9.93 14.33 3.50
CA ASP A 53 9.40 15.38 2.61
C ASP A 53 7.91 15.57 2.88
N LYS A 54 7.54 16.79 3.30
CA LYS A 54 6.17 17.15 3.69
C LYS A 54 5.15 17.00 2.56
N LYS A 55 5.61 16.96 1.31
CA LYS A 55 4.75 16.87 0.13
C LYS A 55 4.19 15.46 -0.10
N TYR A 56 4.77 14.45 0.56
CA TYR A 56 4.42 13.05 0.34
C TYR A 56 3.86 12.41 1.61
N GLN A 57 2.95 11.48 1.40
CA GLN A 57 2.46 10.55 2.42
C GLN A 57 2.64 9.14 1.87
N TYR A 58 2.75 8.16 2.76
CA TYR A 58 2.92 6.77 2.36
C TYR A 58 1.67 5.98 2.70
N LEU A 59 1.11 5.27 1.72
CA LEU A 59 0.06 4.28 1.93
C LEU A 59 0.70 2.93 2.19
N LEU A 60 0.53 2.40 3.40
CA LEU A 60 1.07 1.11 3.80
C LEU A 60 0.00 0.04 3.77
N PHE A 61 0.40 -1.16 3.38
CA PHE A 61 -0.39 -2.37 3.51
C PHE A 61 0.38 -3.41 4.33
N ALA A 62 -0.30 -3.97 5.32
CA ALA A 62 0.24 -4.98 6.22
C ALA A 62 -0.71 -6.19 6.27
N ALA A 63 -0.17 -7.36 6.01
CA ALA A 63 -0.84 -8.65 6.18
C ALA A 63 0.21 -9.66 6.67
N GLU A 64 -0.11 -10.42 7.71
CA GLU A 64 0.75 -11.50 8.19
C GLU A 64 0.51 -12.76 7.32
N PRO A 65 1.56 -13.48 6.88
CA PRO A 65 2.98 -13.39 7.21
C PRO A 65 3.84 -12.55 6.23
N TYR A 66 3.22 -11.72 5.39
CA TYR A 66 3.92 -10.93 4.39
C TYR A 66 4.70 -9.72 4.96
N GLU A 67 5.64 -9.23 4.16
CA GLU A 67 6.28 -7.92 4.41
C GLU A 67 5.30 -6.77 4.21
N ILE A 68 5.51 -5.71 4.98
CA ILE A 68 4.71 -4.49 4.85
C ILE A 68 5.21 -3.77 3.60
N ILE A 69 4.30 -3.47 2.69
CA ILE A 69 4.60 -2.68 1.49
C ILE A 69 4.10 -1.25 1.70
N ALA A 70 4.82 -0.28 1.12
CA ALA A 70 4.48 1.13 1.19
C ALA A 70 4.50 1.74 -0.21
N PHE A 71 3.50 2.55 -0.52
CA PHE A 71 3.40 3.32 -1.76
C PHE A 71 3.48 4.81 -1.44
N LYS A 72 4.30 5.54 -2.20
CA LYS A 72 4.49 7.00 -2.10
C LYS A 72 3.52 7.74 -3.02
#